data_AF-A0A947QK14-F1
#
_entry.id   AF-A0A947QK14-F1
#
_cell.length_a   1.000
_cell.length_b   1.000
_cell.length_c   1.000
_cell.angle_alpha   90.00
_cell.angle_beta   90.00
_cell.angle_gamma   90.00
#
_symmetry.space_group_name_H-M   'P 1'
#
loop_
_entity.id
_entity.type
_entity.pdbx_description
1 polymer ?
#
loop_
_entity_poly.entity_id
_entity_poly.type
_entity_poly.pdbx_seq_one_letter_code
_entity_poly.pdbx_strand_id
1 'polypeptide(L)'
;MKITTKLWIGLAVLIILSPLGLLLPEHFKAGAAWGEWGADEMQNLVGYIPQGLEKLSSIWNAPIPDYALKGWEKKGISHLSLAYVISAVVGVSITVLAVLGLGKLLVKKD
;
A
#
# COMPACT_ATOMS: atom_id res chain seq x y z
N MET A 1 31.72 5.29 -1.60
CA MET A 1 31.07 4.39 -2.59
C MET A 1 30.62 3.05 -2.00
N LYS A 2 31.43 2.32 -1.22
CA LYS A 2 31.05 0.97 -0.72
C LYS A 2 29.80 0.93 0.18
N ILE A 3 29.56 1.93 1.02
CA ILE A 3 28.35 2.02 1.86
C ILE A 3 27.10 2.18 0.98
N THR A 4 27.16 3.07 -0.01
CA THR A 4 26.02 3.36 -0.90
C THR A 4 25.64 2.13 -1.70
N THR A 5 26.62 1.40 -2.22
CA THR A 5 26.38 0.13 -2.93
C THR A 5 25.72 -0.92 -2.04
N LYS A 6 26.20 -1.09 -0.79
CA LYS A 6 25.58 -2.03 0.17
C LYS A 6 24.14 -1.65 0.51
N LEU A 7 23.87 -0.35 0.67
CA LEU A 7 22.53 0.17 0.91
C LEU A 7 21.60 -0.13 -0.28
N TRP A 8 22.05 0.12 -1.51
CA TRP A 8 21.30 -0.21 -2.72
C TRP A 8 21.01 -1.70 -2.87
N ILE A 9 21.98 -2.56 -2.55
CA ILE A 9 21.76 -4.02 -2.52
C ILE A 9 20.70 -4.38 -1.48
N GLY A 10 20.78 -3.82 -0.26
CA GLY A 10 19.78 -4.04 0.78
C GLY A 10 18.37 -3.62 0.34
N LEU A 11 18.25 -2.43 -0.26
CA LEU A 11 16.97 -1.96 -0.82
C LEU A 11 16.45 -2.87 -1.92
N ALA A 12 17.31 -3.32 -2.84
CA ALA A 12 16.90 -4.23 -3.91
C ALA A 12 16.37 -5.56 -3.35
N VAL A 13 17.04 -6.12 -2.33
CA VAL A 13 16.57 -7.32 -1.62
C VAL A 13 15.20 -7.09 -0.99
N LEU A 14 15.01 -5.97 -0.28
CA LEU A 14 13.72 -5.63 0.35
C LEU A 14 12.60 -5.47 -0.68
N ILE A 15 12.88 -4.86 -1.84
CA ILE A 15 11.91 -4.73 -2.94
C ILE A 15 11.49 -6.11 -3.45
N ILE A 16 12.45 -7.01 -3.68
CA ILE A 16 12.18 -8.38 -4.15
C ILE A 16 11.35 -9.18 -3.13
N LEU A 17 11.59 -8.96 -1.83
CA LEU A 17 10.84 -9.63 -0.76
C LEU A 17 9.46 -9.02 -0.49
N SER A 18 9.21 -7.77 -0.90
CA SER A 18 7.96 -7.06 -0.63
C SER A 18 6.67 -7.81 -1.06
N PRO A 19 6.62 -8.55 -2.18
CA PRO A 19 5.41 -9.28 -2.58
C PRO A 19 5.03 -10.39 -1.59
N LEU A 20 5.95 -10.87 -0.76
CA LEU A 20 5.65 -11.87 0.28
C LEU A 20 4.64 -11.35 1.30
N GLY A 21 4.57 -10.03 1.51
CA GLY A 21 3.58 -9.40 2.40
C GLY A 21 2.13 -9.57 1.93
N LEU A 22 1.91 -9.83 0.64
CA LEU A 22 0.60 -10.14 0.06
C LEU A 22 0.41 -11.64 -0.11
N LEU A 23 1.43 -12.32 -0.61
CA LEU A 23 1.37 -13.76 -0.93
C LEU A 23 1.21 -14.63 0.31
N LEU A 24 1.87 -14.30 1.43
CA LEU A 24 1.80 -15.12 2.65
C LEU A 24 0.44 -15.03 3.34
N PRO A 25 -0.13 -13.83 3.63
CA PRO A 25 -1.46 -13.76 4.24
C PRO A 25 -2.53 -14.42 3.37
N GLU A 26 -2.44 -14.26 2.05
CA GLU A 26 -3.33 -14.92 1.10
C GLU A 26 -3.19 -16.46 1.14
N HIS A 27 -1.95 -16.98 1.08
CA HIS A 27 -1.70 -18.42 1.06
C HIS A 27 -2.11 -19.11 2.37
N PHE A 28 -1.87 -18.46 3.52
CA PHE A 28 -2.20 -18.99 4.84
C PHE A 28 -3.59 -18.57 5.35
N LYS A 29 -4.37 -17.82 4.55
CA LYS A 29 -5.66 -17.24 4.94
C LYS A 29 -5.57 -16.44 6.25
N ALA A 30 -4.49 -15.70 6.44
CA ALA A 30 -4.20 -14.96 7.65
C ALA A 30 -4.88 -13.57 7.71
N GLY A 31 -5.75 -13.24 6.75
CA GLY A 31 -6.45 -11.95 6.66
C GLY A 31 -5.70 -10.93 5.79
N ALA A 32 -5.91 -9.65 6.06
CA ALA A 32 -5.27 -8.55 5.33
C ALA A 32 -3.74 -8.52 5.46
N ALA A 33 -3.11 -7.77 4.54
CA ALA A 33 -1.69 -7.50 4.56
C ALA A 33 -1.27 -6.76 5.84
N TRP A 34 -0.04 -6.97 6.27
CA TRP A 34 0.47 -6.38 7.50
C TRP A 34 0.47 -4.85 7.40
N GLY A 35 -0.29 -4.20 8.28
CA GLY A 35 -0.45 -2.74 8.33
C GLY A 35 -1.65 -2.21 7.56
N GLU A 36 -2.41 -3.06 6.85
CA GLU A 36 -3.59 -2.65 6.08
C GLU A 36 -4.92 -3.00 6.77
N TRP A 37 -4.90 -3.28 8.08
CA TRP A 37 -6.11 -3.71 8.78
C TRP A 37 -7.18 -2.63 8.89
N GLY A 38 -8.41 -3.03 8.59
CA GLY A 38 -9.63 -2.27 8.87
C GLY A 38 -10.01 -2.22 10.36
N ALA A 39 -11.00 -1.39 10.69
CA ALA A 39 -11.51 -1.28 12.05
C ALA A 39 -12.18 -2.58 12.54
N ASP A 40 -12.90 -3.25 11.64
CA ASP A 40 -13.51 -4.56 11.83
C ASP A 40 -12.45 -5.67 11.99
N GLU A 41 -11.38 -5.64 11.19
CA GLU A 41 -10.27 -6.59 11.34
C GLU A 41 -9.54 -6.40 12.66
N MET A 42 -9.32 -5.16 13.09
CA MET A 42 -8.74 -4.85 14.41
C MET A 42 -9.64 -5.36 15.54
N GLN A 43 -10.95 -5.19 15.44
CA GLN A 43 -11.90 -5.76 16.41
C GLN A 43 -11.76 -7.28 16.50
N ASN A 44 -11.56 -7.97 15.38
CA ASN A 44 -11.39 -9.43 15.34
C ASN A 44 -10.03 -9.88 15.86
N LEU A 45 -8.96 -9.12 15.61
CA LEU A 45 -7.59 -9.47 16.00
C LEU A 45 -7.30 -9.19 17.47
N VAL A 46 -7.74 -8.03 17.99
CA VAL A 46 -7.40 -7.56 19.33
C VAL A 46 -8.59 -7.39 20.27
N GLY A 47 -9.82 -7.60 19.79
CA GLY A 47 -11.04 -7.56 20.61
C GLY A 47 -11.61 -6.17 20.86
N TYR A 48 -11.03 -5.11 20.29
CA TYR A 48 -11.55 -3.74 20.36
C TYR A 48 -11.10 -2.91 19.14
N ILE A 49 -11.81 -1.81 18.86
CA ILE A 49 -11.41 -0.82 17.85
C ILE A 49 -10.64 0.32 18.54
N PRO A 50 -9.39 0.61 18.14
CA PRO A 50 -8.68 1.78 18.65
C PRO A 50 -9.43 3.08 18.31
N GLN A 51 -9.64 3.95 19.31
CA GLN A 51 -10.41 5.20 19.13
C GLN A 51 -9.87 6.10 18.01
N GLY A 52 -8.56 6.15 17.83
CA GLY A 52 -7.93 6.90 16.74
C GLY A 52 -8.27 6.32 15.36
N LEU A 53 -8.31 4.99 15.25
CA LEU A 53 -8.67 4.30 14.02
C LEU A 53 -10.14 4.55 13.66
N GLU A 54 -11.05 4.42 14.64
CA GLU A 54 -12.48 4.69 14.46
C GLU A 54 -12.75 6.13 14.00
N LYS A 55 -12.08 7.10 14.62
CA LYS A 55 -12.26 8.50 14.27
C LYS A 55 -11.71 8.83 12.88
N LEU A 56 -10.54 8.28 12.51
CA LEU A 56 -9.89 8.60 11.24
C LEU A 56 -10.49 7.84 10.04
N SER A 57 -10.95 6.60 10.24
CA SER A 57 -11.55 5.79 9.18
C SER A 57 -12.84 6.41 8.62
N SER A 58 -13.58 7.17 9.44
CA SER A 58 -14.79 7.88 9.01
C SER A 58 -14.52 9.15 8.18
N ILE A 59 -13.31 9.71 8.22
CA ILE A 59 -12.98 10.99 7.57
C ILE A 59 -12.71 10.81 6.08
N TRP A 60 -12.10 9.69 5.69
CA TRP A 60 -11.64 9.47 4.33
C TRP A 60 -11.98 8.06 3.88
N ASN A 61 -12.70 7.96 2.76
CA ASN A 61 -12.95 6.71 2.06
C ASN A 61 -12.07 6.64 0.82
N ALA A 62 -11.36 5.52 0.64
CA ALA A 62 -10.50 5.32 -0.52
C ALA A 62 -11.35 5.36 -1.82
N PRO A 63 -10.90 6.05 -2.88
CA PRO A 63 -11.60 6.08 -4.16
C PRO A 63 -11.78 4.69 -4.80
N ILE A 64 -10.86 3.77 -4.52
CA ILE A 64 -10.89 2.37 -4.95
C ILE A 64 -10.65 1.51 -3.71
N PRO A 65 -11.72 1.12 -2.98
CA PRO A 65 -11.61 0.22 -1.83
C PRO A 65 -11.02 -1.13 -2.25
N ASP A 66 -10.19 -1.71 -1.40
CA ASP A 66 -9.58 -3.04 -1.56
C ASP A 66 -8.84 -3.25 -2.88
N TYR A 67 -8.49 -2.15 -3.56
CA TYR A 67 -7.86 -2.15 -4.88
C TYR A 67 -8.65 -2.97 -5.92
N ALA A 68 -9.96 -3.13 -5.70
CA ALA A 68 -10.84 -3.94 -6.53
C ALA A 68 -11.35 -3.11 -7.71
N LEU A 69 -10.92 -3.46 -8.93
CA LEU A 69 -11.50 -2.91 -10.15
C LEU A 69 -12.84 -3.59 -10.43
N LYS A 70 -13.89 -2.79 -10.62
CA LYS A 70 -15.23 -3.29 -10.98
C LYS A 70 -15.14 -4.27 -12.16
N GLY A 71 -15.59 -5.51 -11.94
CA GLY A 71 -15.57 -6.58 -12.95
C GLY A 71 -14.36 -7.53 -12.89
N TRP A 72 -13.37 -7.27 -12.04
CA TRP A 72 -12.25 -8.19 -11.78
C TRP A 72 -12.47 -9.11 -10.59
N GLU A 73 -13.47 -8.83 -9.74
CA GLU A 73 -13.86 -9.65 -8.58
C GLU A 73 -14.17 -11.12 -8.93
N LYS A 74 -14.60 -11.39 -10.18
CA LYS A 74 -14.93 -12.75 -10.67
C LYS A 74 -13.79 -13.43 -11.41
N LYS A 75 -12.66 -12.77 -11.66
CA LYS A 75 -11.56 -13.25 -12.51
C LYS A 75 -10.34 -13.66 -11.68
N GLY A 76 -10.51 -14.53 -10.69
CA GLY A 76 -9.39 -15.29 -10.11
C GLY A 76 -8.27 -14.50 -9.39
N ILE A 77 -7.47 -15.28 -8.67
CA ILE A 77 -6.46 -14.90 -7.66
C ILE A 77 -5.38 -13.96 -8.21
N SER A 78 -4.91 -14.20 -9.43
CA SER A 78 -3.83 -13.43 -10.07
C SER A 78 -4.21 -11.99 -10.44
N HIS A 79 -5.50 -11.70 -10.62
CA HIS A 79 -5.96 -10.38 -11.03
C HIS A 79 -6.10 -9.40 -9.86
N LEU A 80 -6.42 -9.89 -8.65
CA LEU A 80 -6.49 -9.03 -7.45
C LEU A 80 -5.10 -8.54 -7.04
N SER A 81 -4.11 -9.43 -6.95
CA SER A 81 -2.73 -9.03 -6.63
C SER A 81 -2.14 -8.12 -7.72
N LEU A 82 -2.53 -8.30 -9.00
CA LEU A 82 -2.15 -7.39 -10.08
C LEU A 82 -2.79 -6.01 -9.94
N ALA A 83 -4.08 -5.92 -9.63
CA ALA A 83 -4.77 -4.65 -9.42
C ALA A 83 -4.18 -3.89 -8.23
N TYR A 84 -3.77 -4.61 -7.18
CA TYR A 84 -3.03 -4.08 -6.06
C TYR A 84 -1.69 -3.46 -6.50
N VAL A 85 -0.87 -4.21 -7.24
CA VAL A 85 0.43 -3.71 -7.75
C VAL A 85 0.27 -2.52 -8.69
N ILE A 86 -0.73 -2.54 -9.58
CA ILE A 86 -1.04 -1.41 -10.47
C ILE A 86 -1.42 -0.18 -9.65
N SER A 87 -2.25 -0.36 -8.63
CA SER A 87 -2.66 0.74 -7.74
C SER A 87 -1.46 1.33 -7.00
N ALA A 88 -0.53 0.49 -6.54
CA ALA A 88 0.71 0.94 -5.93
C ALA A 88 1.56 1.78 -6.90
N VAL A 89 1.73 1.32 -8.15
CA VAL A 89 2.46 2.08 -9.18
C VAL A 89 1.79 3.44 -9.43
N VAL A 90 0.47 3.47 -9.59
CA VAL A 90 -0.29 4.71 -9.79
C VAL A 90 -0.13 5.67 -8.60
N GLY A 91 -0.28 5.17 -7.38
CA GLY A 91 -0.11 5.97 -6.15
C GLY A 91 1.30 6.56 -6.02
N VAL A 92 2.33 5.77 -6.31
CA VAL A 92 3.74 6.24 -6.33
C VAL A 92 3.93 7.30 -7.41
N SER A 93 3.45 7.06 -8.64
CA SER A 93 3.56 8.03 -9.73
C SER A 93 2.89 9.37 -9.39
N ILE A 94 1.67 9.34 -8.85
CA ILE A 94 0.95 10.56 -8.42
C ILE A 94 1.73 11.29 -7.34
N THR A 95 2.25 10.56 -6.34
CA THR A 95 3.02 11.14 -5.24
C THR A 95 4.30 11.83 -5.75
N VAL A 96 5.05 11.17 -6.62
CA VAL A 96 6.27 11.73 -7.22
C VAL A 96 5.95 12.98 -8.03
N LEU A 97 4.91 12.93 -8.88
CA LEU A 97 4.49 14.09 -9.67
C LEU A 97 4.04 15.26 -8.80
N ALA A 98 3.29 14.99 -7.72
CA ALA A 98 2.85 16.02 -6.78
C ALA A 98 4.05 16.68 -6.08
N VAL A 99 5.01 15.89 -5.59
CA VAL A 99 6.22 16.41 -4.94
C VAL A 99 7.06 17.23 -5.92
N LEU A 100 7.27 16.75 -7.15
CA LEU A 100 8.01 17.49 -8.17
C LEU A 100 7.29 18.77 -8.59
N GLY A 101 5.95 18.73 -8.69
CA GLY A 101 5.12 19.89 -9.01
C GLY A 101 5.18 20.96 -7.92
N LEU A 102 4.99 20.56 -6.67
CA LEU A 102 5.13 21.44 -5.51
C LEU A 102 6.55 22.00 -5.39
N GLY A 103 7.57 21.18 -5.59
CA GLY A 103 8.97 21.62 -5.60
C GLY A 103 9.22 22.69 -6.67
N LYS A 104 8.71 22.50 -7.89
CA LYS A 104 8.81 23.52 -8.95
C LYS A 104 8.08 24.82 -8.63
N LEU A 105 6.94 24.74 -7.94
CA LEU A 105 6.17 25.92 -7.54
C LEU A 105 6.84 26.69 -6.39
N LEU A 106 7.47 25.98 -5.46
CA LEU A 106 8.08 26.55 -4.26
C LEU A 106 9.52 27.00 -4.46
N VAL A 107 10.24 26.44 -5.44
CA VAL A 107 11.59 26.91 -5.80
C VAL A 107 11.47 28.29 -6.46
N LYS A 108 11.90 29.31 -5.71
CA LYS A 108 12.07 30.66 -6.21
C LYS A 108 13.18 30.64 -7.28
N LYS A 109 12.86 31.11 -8.48
CA LYS A 109 13.87 31.40 -9.51
C LYS A 109 14.57 32.68 -9.09
N ASP A 110 15.76 32.55 -8.50
CA ASP A 110 16.73 33.63 -8.43
C ASP A 110 17.46 33.77 -9.78
#